data_AF-A0A165SIC1-F1
#
_entry.id   AF-A0A165SIC1-F1
#
_cell.length_a   1.000
_cell.length_b   1.000
_cell.length_c   1.000
_cell.angle_alpha   90.00
_cell.angle_beta   90.00
_cell.angle_gamma   90.00
#
_symmetry.space_group_name_H-M   'P 1'
#
loop_
_entity.id
_entity.type
_entity.pdbx_description
1 polymer ?
#
loop_
_entity_poly.entity_id
_entity_poly.type
_entity_poly.pdbx_seq_one_letter_code
_entity_poly.pdbx_strand_id
1 'polypeptide(L)'
;MEGFIEALGWVTLVLLIVVGLMSGWGASAVSGGRHLGRYLLVGVVTALAVPLVVVAAGIGALAAYGIVMVLVVAAIGSVVVLALVRLLFD
;
A
#
# COMPACT_ATOMS: atom_id res chain seq x y z
N MET A 1 6.18 -28.99 4.67
CA MET A 1 6.27 -27.68 3.99
C MET A 1 4.90 -27.02 3.89
N GLU A 2 3.85 -27.79 3.56
CA GLU A 2 2.47 -27.28 3.46
C GLU A 2 1.97 -26.56 4.72
N GLY A 3 2.06 -27.18 5.90
CA GLY A 3 1.59 -26.54 7.13
C GLY A 3 2.34 -25.24 7.51
N PHE A 4 3.60 -25.10 7.10
CA PHE A 4 4.34 -23.84 7.31
C PHE A 4 3.86 -22.73 6.39
N ILE A 5 3.65 -23.04 5.09
CA ILE A 5 3.15 -22.07 4.11
C ILE A 5 1.72 -21.66 4.47
N GLU A 6 0.89 -22.60 4.89
CA GLU A 6 -0.48 -22.32 5.35
C GLU A 6 -0.50 -21.42 6.59
N ALA A 7 0.32 -21.74 7.61
CA ALA A 7 0.45 -20.90 8.80
C ALA A 7 0.96 -19.50 8.45
N LEU A 8 1.95 -19.39 7.57
CA LEU A 8 2.48 -18.10 7.10
C LEU A 8 1.40 -17.29 6.40
N GLY A 9 0.61 -17.92 5.51
CA GLY A 9 -0.51 -17.27 4.83
C GLY A 9 -1.55 -16.73 5.81
N TRP A 10 -1.94 -17.52 6.80
CA TRP A 10 -2.86 -17.07 7.85
C TRP A 10 -2.29 -15.92 8.68
N VAL A 11 -1.04 -16.03 9.12
CA VAL A 11 -0.38 -14.96 9.89
C VAL A 11 -0.32 -13.67 9.07
N THR A 12 0.05 -13.74 7.80
CA THR A 12 0.08 -12.56 6.91
C THR A 12 -1.30 -11.94 6.76
N LEU A 13 -2.36 -12.73 6.56
CA LEU A 13 -3.73 -12.21 6.45
C LEU A 13 -4.20 -11.52 7.73
N VAL A 14 -3.95 -12.12 8.90
CA VAL A 14 -4.29 -11.51 10.19
C VAL A 14 -3.55 -10.18 10.37
N LEU A 15 -2.24 -10.15 10.08
CA LEU A 15 -1.46 -8.92 10.18
C LEU A 15 -1.96 -7.83 9.22
N LEU A 16 -2.31 -8.18 7.97
CA LEU A 16 -2.90 -7.23 7.02
C LEU A 16 -4.22 -6.65 7.51
N ILE A 17 -5.09 -7.48 8.09
CA ILE A 17 -6.36 -7.02 8.68
C ILE A 17 -6.09 -6.07 9.84
N VAL A 18 -5.16 -6.42 10.74
CA VAL A 18 -4.80 -5.55 11.88
C VAL A 18 -4.26 -4.21 11.40
N VAL A 19 -3.34 -4.20 10.43
CA VAL A 19 -2.80 -2.97 9.84
C VAL A 19 -3.90 -2.14 9.15
N GLY A 20 -4.81 -2.80 8.43
CA GLY A 20 -5.99 -2.17 7.83
C GLY A 20 -6.90 -1.52 8.87
N LEU A 21 -7.16 -2.19 10.00
CA LEU A 21 -7.94 -1.63 11.09
C LEU A 21 -7.22 -0.46 11.77
N MET A 22 -5.92 -0.56 12.03
CA MET A 22 -5.13 0.51 12.64
C MET A 22 -5.09 1.76 11.75
N SER A 23 -4.88 1.59 10.44
CA SER A 23 -4.89 2.68 9.48
C SER A 23 -6.27 3.33 9.34
N GLY A 24 -7.34 2.53 9.27
CA GLY A 24 -8.72 3.02 9.27
C GLY A 24 -9.09 3.76 10.56
N TRP A 25 -8.64 3.26 11.71
CA TRP A 25 -8.85 3.93 12.99
C TRP A 25 -8.11 5.27 13.04
N GLY A 26 -6.84 5.31 12.62
CA GLY A 26 -6.06 6.54 12.53
C GLY A 26 -6.70 7.58 11.58
N ALA A 27 -7.16 7.13 10.41
CA ALA A 27 -7.87 7.98 9.46
C ALA A 27 -9.16 8.56 10.07
N SER A 28 -9.93 7.73 10.78
CA SER A 28 -11.13 8.18 11.48
C SER A 28 -10.82 9.20 12.58
N ALA A 29 -9.70 9.05 13.30
CA ALA A 29 -9.29 9.99 14.35
C ALA A 29 -8.93 11.35 13.75
N VAL A 30 -8.17 11.37 12.66
CA VAL A 30 -7.78 12.59 11.94
C VAL A 30 -9.00 13.28 11.31
N SER A 31 -9.98 12.51 10.83
CA SER A 31 -11.20 13.04 10.21
C SER A 31 -12.29 13.46 11.22
N GLY A 32 -11.95 13.66 12.50
CA GLY A 32 -12.90 14.11 13.52
C GLY A 32 -13.85 13.03 14.07
N GLY A 33 -13.51 11.75 13.92
CA GLY A 33 -14.17 10.62 14.60
C GLY A 33 -15.53 10.19 14.04
N ARG A 34 -16.10 10.92 13.07
CA ARG A 34 -17.39 10.56 12.46
C ARG A 34 -17.20 9.42 11.46
N HIS A 35 -18.00 8.36 11.63
CA HIS A 35 -18.05 7.16 10.77
C HIS A 35 -16.88 6.18 10.89
N LEU A 36 -16.43 5.91 12.13
CA LEU A 36 -15.39 4.92 12.43
C LEU A 36 -15.53 3.61 11.65
N GLY A 37 -16.72 3.01 11.63
CA GLY A 37 -16.95 1.74 10.92
C GLY A 37 -16.65 1.80 9.41
N ARG A 38 -16.91 2.94 8.75
CA ARG A 38 -16.60 3.11 7.32
C ARG A 38 -15.10 3.21 7.09
N TYR A 39 -14.39 3.97 7.93
CA TYR A 39 -12.94 4.09 7.83
C TYR A 39 -12.21 2.78 8.12
N LEU A 40 -12.69 1.99 9.10
CA LEU A 40 -12.16 0.65 9.38
C LEU A 40 -12.33 -0.29 8.18
N LEU A 41 -13.51 -0.32 7.56
CA LEU A 41 -13.77 -1.14 6.37
C LEU A 41 -12.89 -0.72 5.20
N VAL A 42 -12.81 0.58 4.93
CA VAL A 42 -11.93 1.11 3.88
C VAL A 42 -10.48 0.77 4.18
N GLY A 43 -10.01 0.91 5.43
CA GLY A 43 -8.66 0.57 5.84
C GLY A 43 -8.31 -0.90 5.58
N VAL A 44 -9.19 -1.84 5.95
CA VAL A 44 -9.01 -3.28 5.68
C VAL A 44 -9.01 -3.57 4.18
N VAL A 45 -9.99 -3.07 3.42
CA VAL A 45 -10.08 -3.27 1.97
C VAL A 45 -8.83 -2.73 1.28
N THR A 46 -8.36 -1.55 1.68
CA THR A 46 -7.17 -0.93 1.11
C THR A 46 -5.92 -1.72 1.48
N ALA A 47 -5.77 -2.16 2.74
CA ALA A 47 -4.63 -2.98 3.15
C ALA A 47 -4.54 -4.30 2.37
N LEU A 48 -5.67 -4.94 2.08
CA LEU A 48 -5.72 -6.15 1.25
C LEU A 48 -5.44 -5.86 -0.24
N ALA A 49 -5.79 -4.67 -0.72
CA ALA A 49 -5.53 -4.25 -2.10
C ALA A 49 -4.08 -3.75 -2.32
N VAL A 50 -3.41 -3.23 -1.29
CA VAL A 50 -2.05 -2.69 -1.38
C VAL A 50 -1.04 -3.68 -1.99
N PRO A 51 -0.99 -4.97 -1.61
CA PRO A 51 -0.12 -5.94 -2.28
C PRO A 51 -0.32 -5.99 -3.80
N LEU A 52 -1.56 -5.91 -4.28
CA LEU A 52 -1.87 -5.89 -5.71
C LEU A 52 -1.36 -4.60 -6.37
N VAL A 53 -1.52 -3.46 -5.69
CA VAL A 53 -1.01 -2.17 -6.16
C VAL A 53 0.52 -2.18 -6.20
N VAL A 54 1.18 -2.73 -5.18
CA VAL A 54 2.64 -2.87 -5.09
C VAL A 54 3.17 -3.76 -6.21
N VAL A 55 2.48 -4.86 -6.51
CA VAL A 55 2.80 -5.75 -7.64
C VAL A 55 2.59 -5.03 -8.98
N ALA A 56 1.44 -4.38 -9.17
CA ALA A 56 1.11 -3.66 -10.41
C ALA A 56 2.06 -2.48 -10.66
N ALA A 57 2.48 -1.79 -9.60
CA ALA A 57 3.45 -0.70 -9.67
C ALA A 57 4.89 -1.19 -9.86
N GLY A 58 5.14 -2.51 -9.86
CA GLY A 58 6.49 -3.07 -9.97
C GLY A 58 7.38 -2.79 -8.76
N ILE A 59 6.82 -2.32 -7.64
CA ILE A 59 7.58 -1.99 -6.42
C ILE A 59 8.15 -3.26 -5.78
N GLY A 60 7.50 -4.41 -5.95
CA GLY A 60 8.07 -5.70 -5.56
C GLY A 60 9.42 -5.99 -6.22
N ALA A 61 9.64 -5.50 -7.45
CA ALA A 61 10.94 -5.60 -8.12
C ALA A 61 12.00 -4.73 -7.42
N LEU A 62 11.64 -3.55 -6.90
CA LEU A 62 12.57 -2.69 -6.15
C LEU A 62 13.20 -3.42 -4.96
N ALA A 63 12.39 -4.20 -4.25
CA ALA A 63 12.83 -4.96 -3.09
C ALA A 63 13.79 -6.12 -3.46
N ALA A 64 13.69 -6.67 -4.68
CA ALA A 64 14.52 -7.77 -5.15
C ALA A 64 15.84 -7.32 -5.80
N TYR A 65 15.85 -6.17 -6.47
CA TYR A 65 16.98 -5.69 -7.27
C TYR A 65 17.86 -4.62 -6.57
N GLY A 66 17.48 -4.16 -5.37
CA GLY A 66 18.28 -3.24 -4.56
C GLY A 66 18.34 -1.80 -5.11
N ILE A 67 19.39 -1.05 -4.72
CA ILE A 67 19.45 0.41 -4.89
C ILE A 67 19.39 0.88 -6.35
N VAL A 68 19.88 0.07 -7.30
CA VAL A 68 19.87 0.41 -8.73
C VAL A 68 18.44 0.55 -9.25
N MET A 69 17.55 -0.37 -8.88
CA MET A 69 16.17 -0.31 -9.33
C MET A 69 15.41 0.85 -8.67
N VAL A 70 15.74 1.17 -7.42
CA VAL A 70 15.16 2.34 -6.71
C VAL A 70 15.46 3.62 -7.47
N LEU A 71 16.70 3.77 -7.96
CA LEU A 71 17.08 4.93 -8.77
C LEU A 71 16.32 4.98 -10.10
N VAL A 72 16.10 3.83 -10.76
CA VAL A 72 15.34 3.75 -12.02
C VAL A 72 13.87 4.14 -11.80
N VAL A 73 13.20 3.58 -10.79
CA VAL A 73 11.80 3.92 -10.51
C VAL A 73 11.65 5.36 -10.04
N ALA A 74 12.60 5.89 -9.25
CA ALA A 74 12.60 7.31 -8.88
C ALA A 74 12.75 8.23 -10.10
N ALA A 75 13.59 7.85 -11.08
CA ALA A 75 13.73 8.58 -12.34
C ALA A 75 12.44 8.55 -13.17
N ILE A 76 11.75 7.41 -13.24
CA ILE A 76 10.45 7.31 -13.94
C ILE A 76 9.38 8.14 -13.20
N GLY A 77 9.29 7.99 -11.88
CA GLY A 77 8.31 8.69 -11.05
C GLY A 77 8.47 10.22 -11.12
N SER A 78 9.71 10.72 -11.17
CA SER A 78 9.96 12.15 -11.31
C SER A 78 9.47 12.70 -12.65
N VAL A 79 9.69 11.96 -13.75
CA VAL A 79 9.16 12.34 -15.08
C VAL A 79 7.63 12.40 -15.07
N VAL A 80 6.97 11.43 -14.44
CA VAL A 80 5.51 11.41 -14.31
C VAL A 80 5.00 12.58 -13.50
N VAL A 81 5.61 12.87 -12.34
CA VAL A 81 5.22 14.03 -11.50
C VAL A 81 5.41 15.34 -12.27
N LEU A 82 6.53 15.52 -12.98
CA LEU A 82 6.78 16.71 -13.78
C LEU A 82 5.74 16.86 -14.91
N ALA A 83 5.37 15.77 -15.57
CA ALA A 83 4.32 15.77 -16.59
C ALA A 83 2.95 16.14 -16.00
N LEU A 84 2.61 15.63 -14.82
CA LEU A 84 1.36 15.95 -14.12
C LEU A 84 1.32 17.40 -13.65
N VAL A 85 2.42 17.91 -13.08
CA VAL A 85 2.56 19.33 -12.70
C VAL A 85 2.36 20.20 -13.94
N ARG A 86 3.02 19.85 -15.05
CA ARG A 86 2.86 20.59 -16.30
C ARG A 86 1.40 20.59 -16.77
N LEU A 87 0.72 19.46 -16.73
CA LEU A 87 -0.68 19.35 -17.16
C LEU A 87 -1.69 20.05 -16.22
N LEU A 88 -1.33 20.24 -14.95
CA LEU A 88 -2.18 20.90 -13.96
C LEU A 88 -1.99 22.42 -13.91
N PHE A 89 -0.78 22.90 -14.24
CA PHE A 89 -0.39 24.30 -14.10
C PHE A 89 -0.11 25.04 -15.42
N ASP A 90 0.07 24.34 -16.55
CA ASP A 90 -0.02 24.90 -17.91
C ASP A 90 -1.41 24.60 -18.52
#